data_AF-A0A4U0PXD0-F1
#
_entry.id   AF-A0A4U0PXD0-F1
#
_cell.length_a   1.000
_cell.length_b   1.000
_cell.length_c   1.000
_cell.angle_alpha   90.00
_cell.angle_beta   90.00
_cell.angle_gamma   90.00
#
_symmetry.space_group_name_H-M   'P 1'
#
loop_
_entity.id
_entity.type
_entity.pdbx_description
1 polymer ?
#
loop_
_entity_poly.entity_id
_entity_poly.type
_entity_poly.pdbx_seq_one_letter_code
_entity_poly.pdbx_strand_id
1 'polypeptide(L)'
;MPPPASDDGGDADFSIEKCLSKSGNPNFVRKGKTLTVLAGKGKKIQYQNNPTDGEEMKIFAYEGYDPASGFHFVRESNYEWGSEHLIDHESGAQVQVGSYLPNSVSPDRQWILSASGDPSDCGGMDILILSKLPLRGRPGKQQDIPLPAKLSECRTGHAAPNAVTWVDATTAKVDWQCTEEGNDTSRPDQTTLTLQGKRWSADRLPCTGGKAAPTSAAPAAARPAAGAATTLRVGMTLPEVEALFGRTADGLKVSPLSLFGKKPITRVWKGNGRQIEVQFESDQVVGWH
;
A
#
# COMPACT_ATOMS: atom_id res chain seq x y z
N MET A 1 35.97 35.92 -21.68
CA MET A 1 34.78 35.07 -21.43
C MET A 1 35.26 33.83 -20.71
N PRO A 2 34.83 33.58 -19.47
CA PRO A 2 35.10 32.29 -18.85
C PRO A 2 34.34 31.18 -19.60
N PRO A 3 34.86 29.94 -19.62
CA PRO A 3 34.20 28.82 -20.29
C PRO A 3 32.88 28.47 -19.57
N PRO A 4 31.90 27.87 -20.27
CA PRO A 4 30.70 27.38 -19.61
C PRO A 4 31.09 26.31 -18.59
N ALA A 5 30.56 26.45 -17.37
CA ALA A 5 30.69 25.45 -16.34
C ALA A 5 30.11 24.13 -16.85
N SER A 6 30.93 23.08 -16.70
CA SER A 6 30.64 21.69 -16.97
C SER A 6 29.32 21.24 -16.34
N ASP A 7 28.40 20.78 -17.19
CA ASP A 7 27.41 19.76 -16.85
C ASP A 7 28.18 18.47 -16.55
N ASP A 8 28.42 18.17 -15.28
CA ASP A 8 28.82 16.84 -14.82
C ASP A 8 28.43 16.68 -13.35
N GLY A 9 27.46 15.79 -13.08
CA GLY A 9 27.16 15.30 -11.73
C GLY A 9 25.70 14.95 -11.44
N GLY A 10 25.20 13.84 -11.99
CA GLY A 10 24.15 13.04 -11.34
C GLY A 10 22.69 13.47 -11.51
N ASP A 11 22.21 13.66 -12.74
CA ASP A 11 20.83 14.11 -13.00
C ASP A 11 19.81 12.96 -13.19
N ALA A 12 20.09 11.78 -12.61
CA ALA A 12 19.23 10.60 -12.68
C ALA A 12 18.14 10.53 -11.57
N ASP A 13 18.27 11.32 -10.49
CA ASP A 13 17.54 11.04 -9.23
C ASP A 13 16.17 11.73 -9.04
N PHE A 14 15.62 12.43 -10.05
CA PHE A 14 14.36 13.16 -9.86
C PHE A 14 13.34 12.98 -10.99
N SER A 15 13.28 11.82 -11.65
CA SER A 15 12.32 11.59 -12.74
C SER A 15 10.87 11.81 -12.30
N ILE A 16 10.47 11.29 -11.12
CA ILE A 16 9.10 11.38 -10.61
C ILE A 16 8.75 12.82 -10.20
N GLU A 17 9.56 13.50 -9.38
CA GLU A 17 9.29 14.88 -9.00
C GLU A 17 9.28 15.84 -10.21
N LYS A 18 10.20 15.64 -11.17
CA LYS A 18 10.21 16.41 -12.43
C LYS A 18 8.89 16.17 -13.20
N CYS A 19 8.41 14.93 -13.28
CA CYS A 19 7.13 14.60 -13.90
C CYS A 19 5.94 15.23 -13.15
N LEU A 20 5.89 15.11 -11.82
CA LEU A 20 4.81 15.66 -10.99
C LEU A 20 4.79 17.20 -11.02
N SER A 21 5.97 17.84 -11.06
CA SER A 21 6.08 19.30 -11.21
C SER A 21 5.59 19.74 -12.60
N LYS A 22 5.97 19.03 -13.66
CA LYS A 22 5.50 19.29 -15.03
C LYS A 22 3.98 19.09 -15.16
N SER A 23 3.40 18.14 -14.42
CA SER A 23 1.95 17.94 -14.38
C SER A 23 1.22 18.96 -13.49
N GLY A 24 1.94 19.94 -12.91
CA GLY A 24 1.36 20.98 -12.08
C GLY A 24 0.84 20.48 -10.73
N ASN A 25 1.42 19.42 -10.16
CA ASN A 25 1.00 18.88 -8.88
C ASN A 25 1.17 19.95 -7.77
N PRO A 26 0.09 20.39 -7.11
CA PRO A 26 0.15 21.47 -6.13
C PRO A 26 0.65 21.03 -4.75
N ASN A 27 0.91 19.73 -4.56
CA ASN A 27 1.14 19.14 -3.24
C ASN A 27 2.58 19.26 -2.75
N PHE A 28 3.50 19.75 -3.56
CA PHE A 28 4.88 19.96 -3.14
C PHE A 28 5.56 21.07 -3.94
N VAL A 29 6.66 21.59 -3.39
CA VAL A 29 7.56 22.54 -4.04
C VAL A 29 8.99 22.18 -3.67
N ARG A 30 9.88 22.09 -4.66
CA ARG A 30 11.32 22.00 -4.43
C ARG A 30 12.01 23.32 -4.75
N LYS A 31 12.87 23.78 -3.84
CA LYS A 31 13.75 24.94 -4.03
C LYS A 31 15.16 24.59 -3.57
N GLY A 32 16.07 24.39 -4.53
CA GLY A 32 17.42 23.91 -4.24
C GLY A 32 17.38 22.59 -3.47
N LYS A 33 18.02 22.56 -2.29
CA LYS A 33 18.10 21.39 -1.41
C LYS A 33 16.87 21.20 -0.50
N THR A 34 15.91 22.12 -0.54
CA THR A 34 14.72 22.06 0.33
C THR A 34 13.51 21.53 -0.43
N LEU A 35 12.91 20.46 0.09
CA LEU A 35 11.59 19.97 -0.31
C LEU A 35 10.55 20.51 0.67
N THR A 36 9.47 21.09 0.16
CA THR A 36 8.31 21.48 0.96
C THR A 36 7.09 20.69 0.49
N VAL A 37 6.52 19.86 1.35
CA VAL A 37 5.22 19.21 1.11
C VAL A 37 4.10 20.11 1.64
N LEU A 38 3.09 20.31 0.81
CA LEU A 38 1.92 21.12 1.08
C LEU A 38 0.74 20.18 1.39
N ALA A 39 0.48 20.00 2.68
CA ALA A 39 -0.67 19.28 3.18
C ALA A 39 -1.89 20.21 3.27
N GLY A 40 -3.06 19.62 3.51
CA GLY A 40 -4.33 20.32 3.69
C GLY A 40 -4.28 21.37 4.80
N LYS A 41 -5.25 22.30 4.76
CA LYS A 41 -5.39 23.41 5.73
C LYS A 41 -4.14 24.30 5.85
N GLY A 42 -3.36 24.41 4.77
CA GLY A 42 -2.17 25.26 4.70
C GLY A 42 -0.96 24.72 5.48
N LYS A 43 -0.97 23.45 5.89
CA LYS A 43 0.14 22.81 6.58
C LYS A 43 1.32 22.59 5.63
N LYS A 44 2.52 22.88 6.12
CA LYS A 44 3.77 22.76 5.36
C LYS A 44 4.76 21.93 6.14
N ILE A 45 5.32 20.93 5.48
CA ILE A 45 6.37 20.08 6.01
C ILE A 45 7.60 20.32 5.16
N GLN A 46 8.75 20.57 5.79
CA GLN A 46 9.99 20.86 5.09
C GLN A 46 11.03 19.79 5.38
N TYR A 47 11.66 19.31 4.30
CA TYR A 47 12.80 18.43 4.33
C TYR A 47 14.00 19.13 3.72
N GLN A 48 15.16 18.92 4.33
CA GLN A 48 16.41 19.52 3.89
C GLN A 48 17.35 18.39 3.47
N ASN A 49 17.72 18.37 2.20
CA ASN A 49 18.72 17.43 1.72
C ASN A 49 20.10 17.84 2.26
N ASN A 50 20.82 16.88 2.82
CA ASN A 50 22.22 17.01 3.22
C ASN A 50 23.06 16.03 2.38
N PRO A 51 23.60 16.48 1.23
CA PRO A 51 24.34 15.61 0.31
C PRO A 51 25.82 15.51 0.68
N THR A 52 26.18 15.55 1.97
CA THR A 52 27.57 15.36 2.40
C THR A 52 27.97 13.90 2.23
N ASP A 53 29.18 13.66 1.72
CA ASP A 53 29.75 12.31 1.62
C ASP A 53 29.95 11.75 3.04
N GLY A 54 29.34 10.60 3.35
CA GLY A 54 29.43 9.91 4.65
C GLY A 54 28.08 9.50 5.26
N GLU A 55 28.10 9.06 6.52
CA GLU A 55 26.93 8.56 7.28
C GLU A 55 25.80 9.59 7.47
N GLU A 56 26.06 10.87 7.17
CA GLU A 56 25.09 11.97 7.28
C GLU A 56 24.37 12.31 5.98
N MET A 57 24.59 11.53 4.91
CA MET A 57 23.83 11.71 3.66
C MET A 57 22.34 11.50 3.93
N LYS A 58 21.54 12.54 3.69
CA LYS A 58 20.07 12.46 3.70
C LYS A 58 19.47 13.11 2.46
N ILE A 59 18.77 12.33 1.66
CA ILE A 59 18.09 12.80 0.45
C ILE A 59 16.61 12.50 0.58
N PHE A 60 15.78 13.53 0.51
CA PHE A 60 14.33 13.39 0.55
C PHE A 60 13.74 13.61 -0.84
N ALA A 61 12.83 12.74 -1.27
CA ALA A 61 12.12 12.81 -2.55
C ALA A 61 10.61 12.63 -2.35
N TYR A 62 9.81 13.52 -2.95
CA TYR A 62 8.36 13.42 -2.96
C TYR A 62 7.88 12.42 -4.01
N GLU A 63 7.15 11.40 -3.57
CA GLU A 63 6.71 10.31 -4.45
C GLU A 63 5.24 10.45 -4.86
N GLY A 64 4.42 11.09 -4.04
CA GLY A 64 3.04 11.36 -4.42
C GLY A 64 2.09 11.62 -3.26
N TYR A 65 0.81 11.63 -3.61
CA TYR A 65 -0.31 11.70 -2.67
C TYR A 65 -1.31 10.63 -3.07
N ASP A 66 -1.68 9.77 -2.13
CA ASP A 66 -2.73 8.78 -2.31
C ASP A 66 -4.00 9.26 -1.59
N PRO A 67 -5.07 9.58 -2.32
CA PRO A 67 -6.33 9.99 -1.69
C PRO A 67 -7.03 8.86 -0.93
N ALA A 68 -6.77 7.59 -1.27
CA ALA A 68 -7.42 6.45 -0.62
C ALA A 68 -6.92 6.28 0.82
N SER A 69 -5.60 6.30 1.03
CA SER A 69 -5.00 6.34 2.37
C SER A 69 -5.03 7.75 2.97
N GLY A 70 -5.04 8.78 2.14
CA GLY A 70 -5.02 10.19 2.53
C GLY A 70 -3.66 10.67 3.02
N PHE A 71 -2.57 10.00 2.62
CA PHE A 71 -1.20 10.34 2.96
C PHE A 71 -0.42 10.88 1.76
N HIS A 72 0.52 11.77 2.04
CA HIS A 72 1.62 12.09 1.14
C HIS A 72 2.80 11.16 1.45
N PHE A 73 3.57 10.82 0.42
CA PHE A 73 4.72 9.94 0.51
C PHE A 73 6.00 10.71 0.20
N VAL A 74 6.97 10.62 1.10
CA VAL A 74 8.31 11.15 0.92
C VAL A 74 9.31 10.05 1.23
N ARG A 75 10.10 9.65 0.24
CA ARG A 75 11.20 8.71 0.43
C ARG A 75 12.41 9.44 1.01
N GLU A 76 12.98 8.90 2.08
CA GLU A 76 14.28 9.26 2.64
C GLU A 76 15.29 8.20 2.17
N SER A 77 16.30 8.62 1.42
CA SER A 77 17.46 7.81 1.08
C SER A 77 18.65 8.28 1.92
N ASN A 78 19.25 7.37 2.68
CA ASN A 78 20.51 7.58 3.39
C ASN A 78 21.61 6.67 2.84
N TYR A 79 22.83 6.80 3.37
CA TYR A 79 24.01 6.06 2.90
C TYR A 79 23.81 4.53 2.97
N GLU A 80 23.22 4.02 4.06
CA GLU A 80 23.07 2.57 4.30
C GLU A 80 21.61 2.11 4.31
N TRP A 81 20.66 3.01 4.54
CA TRP A 81 19.25 2.63 4.72
C TRP A 81 18.30 3.65 4.10
N GLY A 82 17.15 3.14 3.64
CA GLY A 82 16.02 3.96 3.19
C GLY A 82 14.87 3.89 4.19
N SER A 83 14.06 4.93 4.22
CA SER A 83 12.78 4.91 4.94
C SER A 83 11.75 5.76 4.20
N GLU A 84 10.49 5.62 4.57
CA GLU A 84 9.42 6.42 4.01
C GLU A 84 8.71 7.25 5.07
N HIS A 85 8.41 8.49 4.71
CA HIS A 85 7.70 9.44 5.54
C HIS A 85 6.28 9.59 4.97
N LEU A 86 5.31 9.16 5.77
CA LEU A 86 3.90 9.30 5.52
C LEU A 86 3.40 10.55 6.22
N ILE A 87 2.83 11.48 5.45
CA ILE A 87 2.33 12.75 5.97
C ILE A 87 0.81 12.77 5.82
N ASP A 88 0.10 12.79 6.94
CA ASP A 88 -1.36 12.87 6.92
C ASP A 88 -1.81 14.19 6.30
N HIS A 89 -2.58 14.12 5.21
CA HIS A 89 -2.98 15.31 4.46
C HIS A 89 -3.76 16.33 5.31
N GLU A 90 -4.57 15.90 6.28
CA GLU A 90 -5.43 16.83 7.02
C GLU A 90 -4.75 17.49 8.22
N SER A 91 -3.92 16.74 8.93
CA SER A 91 -3.28 17.18 10.17
C SER A 91 -1.85 17.65 9.97
N GLY A 92 -1.18 17.18 8.91
CA GLY A 92 0.26 17.34 8.70
C GLY A 92 1.10 16.48 9.65
N ALA A 93 0.50 15.52 10.36
CA ALA A 93 1.22 14.58 11.21
C ALA A 93 2.11 13.69 10.33
N GLN A 94 3.36 13.51 10.76
CA GLN A 94 4.36 12.72 10.06
C GLN A 94 4.57 11.40 10.79
N VAL A 95 4.74 10.34 10.01
CA VAL A 95 4.95 8.97 10.46
C VAL A 95 6.09 8.43 9.62
N GLN A 96 7.12 7.90 10.26
CA GLN A 96 8.23 7.25 9.57
C GLN A 96 7.99 5.74 9.60
N VAL A 97 8.05 5.12 8.43
CA VAL A 97 7.98 3.67 8.26
C VAL A 97 9.23 3.21 7.54
N GLY A 98 9.47 1.89 7.53
CA GLY A 98 10.55 1.31 6.72
C GLY A 98 10.26 1.45 5.22
N SER A 99 10.37 0.37 4.48
CA SER A 99 9.88 0.31 3.11
C SER A 99 8.35 0.25 3.10
N TYR A 100 7.70 1.16 2.37
CA TYR A 100 6.26 1.11 2.18
C TYR A 100 5.89 -0.01 1.22
N LEU A 101 4.85 -0.76 1.58
CA LEU A 101 4.26 -1.75 0.70
C LEU A 101 3.03 -1.15 0.00
N PRO A 102 2.79 -1.49 -1.27
CA PRO A 102 1.55 -1.11 -1.96
C PRO A 102 0.32 -1.52 -1.12
N ASN A 103 -0.64 -0.60 -0.98
CA ASN A 103 -1.88 -0.79 -0.21
C ASN A 103 -1.66 -1.17 1.26
N SER A 104 -0.54 -0.75 1.86
CA SER A 104 -0.20 -1.08 3.25
C SER A 104 -1.03 -0.36 4.32
N VAL A 105 -1.84 0.64 3.95
CA VAL A 105 -2.67 1.40 4.90
C VAL A 105 -4.05 0.76 5.02
N SER A 106 -4.48 0.48 6.25
CA SER A 106 -5.79 -0.11 6.50
C SER A 106 -6.95 0.79 6.07
N PRO A 107 -8.15 0.23 5.80
CA PRO A 107 -9.31 1.02 5.39
C PRO A 107 -9.72 2.10 6.40
N ASP A 108 -9.53 1.85 7.70
CA ASP A 108 -9.78 2.82 8.78
C ASP A 108 -8.63 3.81 8.99
N ARG A 109 -7.53 3.66 8.24
CA ARG A 109 -6.32 4.49 8.26
C ARG A 109 -5.65 4.53 9.63
N GLN A 110 -5.84 3.49 10.44
CA GLN A 110 -5.22 3.37 11.77
C GLN A 110 -4.03 2.44 11.81
N TRP A 111 -3.81 1.66 10.75
CA TRP A 111 -2.74 0.68 10.67
C TRP A 111 -1.96 0.87 9.38
N ILE A 112 -0.64 0.77 9.48
CA ILE A 112 0.27 0.69 8.34
C ILE A 112 1.10 -0.56 8.47
N LEU A 113 1.19 -1.34 7.40
CA LEU A 113 2.10 -2.47 7.30
C LEU A 113 3.33 -2.09 6.46
N SER A 114 4.50 -2.02 7.09
CA SER A 114 5.75 -1.73 6.40
C SER A 114 6.71 -2.90 6.51
N ALA A 115 7.77 -2.89 5.69
CA ALA A 115 8.87 -3.83 5.80
C ALA A 115 10.11 -3.13 6.34
N SER A 116 10.79 -3.75 7.28
CA SER A 116 12.13 -3.38 7.74
C SER A 116 13.11 -4.36 7.09
N GLY A 117 13.91 -3.90 6.14
CA GLY A 117 14.96 -4.69 5.53
C GLY A 117 16.08 -3.77 5.03
N ASP A 118 17.31 -4.09 5.42
CA ASP A 118 18.50 -3.68 4.68
C ASP A 118 18.69 -4.70 3.55
N PRO A 119 18.51 -4.33 2.28
CA PRO A 119 18.67 -5.25 1.16
C PRO A 119 20.13 -5.69 0.93
N SER A 120 21.10 -5.12 1.65
CA SER A 120 22.54 -5.34 1.41
C SER A 120 23.19 -6.42 2.27
N ASP A 121 22.57 -6.85 3.38
CA ASP A 121 23.09 -7.92 4.22
C ASP A 121 22.42 -9.25 3.89
N CYS A 122 23.23 -10.24 3.46
CA CYS A 122 22.87 -11.64 3.21
C CYS A 122 22.37 -12.41 4.45
N GLY A 123 21.75 -11.74 5.42
CA GLY A 123 21.07 -12.27 6.59
C GLY A 123 19.98 -11.34 7.15
N GLY A 124 19.68 -10.22 6.49
CA GLY A 124 18.65 -9.27 6.90
C GLY A 124 17.26 -9.86 6.69
N MET A 125 16.63 -10.32 7.77
CA MET A 125 15.22 -10.72 7.73
C MET A 125 14.37 -9.49 7.41
N ASP A 126 13.59 -9.53 6.33
CA ASP A 126 12.51 -8.57 6.11
C ASP A 126 11.49 -8.73 7.24
N ILE A 127 11.58 -7.88 8.26
CA ILE A 127 10.64 -7.86 9.38
C ILE A 127 9.46 -7.00 8.94
N LEU A 128 8.26 -7.59 8.86
CA LEU A 128 7.06 -6.76 8.78
C LEU A 128 6.87 -6.01 10.09
N ILE A 129 6.75 -4.69 9.96
CA ILE A 129 6.41 -3.79 11.06
C ILE A 129 4.97 -3.35 10.85
N LEU A 130 4.14 -3.61 11.87
CA LEU A 130 2.80 -3.08 11.90
C LEU A 130 2.76 -1.85 12.81
N SER A 131 2.52 -0.69 12.22
CA SER A 131 2.50 0.58 12.92
C SER A 131 1.06 1.04 13.15
N LYS A 132 0.70 1.27 14.42
CA LYS A 132 -0.58 1.87 14.79
C LYS A 132 -0.48 3.38 14.77
N LEU A 133 -1.38 4.01 14.04
CA LEU A 133 -1.53 5.45 13.95
C LEU A 133 -2.51 6.00 14.99
N PRO A 134 -2.31 7.24 15.45
CA PRO A 134 -3.35 7.95 16.17
C PRO A 134 -4.58 8.15 15.28
N LEU A 135 -5.75 8.24 15.92
CA LEU A 135 -6.98 8.65 15.22
C LEU A 135 -6.74 9.99 14.52
N ARG A 136 -7.21 10.11 13.27
CA ARG A 136 -7.08 11.34 12.48
C ARG A 136 -7.50 12.57 13.26
N GLY A 137 -6.69 13.62 13.16
CA GLY A 137 -6.92 14.89 13.82
C GLY A 137 -6.74 14.87 15.34
N ARG A 138 -6.32 13.74 15.95
CA ARG A 138 -5.97 13.68 17.37
C ARG A 138 -4.46 13.68 17.56
N PRO A 139 -3.96 14.36 18.60
CA PRO A 139 -2.57 14.21 18.99
C PRO A 139 -2.31 12.78 19.46
N GLY A 140 -1.17 12.23 19.09
CA GLY A 140 -0.72 10.92 19.52
C GLY A 140 0.59 10.54 18.82
N LYS A 141 1.22 9.47 19.28
CA LYS A 141 2.44 8.93 18.67
C LYS A 141 2.11 7.64 17.93
N GLN A 142 2.85 7.38 16.85
CA GLN A 142 2.93 6.07 16.24
C GLN A 142 3.35 5.04 17.28
N GLN A 143 2.71 3.88 17.25
CA GLN A 143 3.10 2.75 18.07
C GLN A 143 3.36 1.56 17.16
N ASP A 144 4.63 1.16 17.07
CA ASP A 144 4.98 -0.07 16.36
C ASP A 144 4.60 -1.27 17.22
N ILE A 145 3.82 -2.16 16.62
CA ILE A 145 3.44 -3.43 17.21
C ILE A 145 4.29 -4.49 16.53
N PRO A 146 5.19 -5.16 17.27
CA PRO A 146 5.91 -6.29 16.71
C PRO A 146 4.91 -7.38 16.34
N LEU A 147 4.93 -7.80 15.08
CA LEU A 147 4.21 -8.99 14.67
C LEU A 147 4.87 -10.22 15.33
N PRO A 148 4.09 -11.26 15.70
CA PRO A 148 4.65 -12.43 16.34
C PRO A 148 5.71 -13.10 15.45
N ALA A 149 6.96 -12.98 15.89
CA ALA A 149 8.22 -13.66 15.52
C ALA A 149 8.39 -14.16 14.06
N LYS A 150 9.39 -13.58 13.39
CA LYS A 150 10.10 -14.07 12.20
C LYS A 150 9.21 -14.65 11.10
N LEU A 151 8.75 -13.78 10.22
CA LEU A 151 8.08 -14.17 8.98
C LEU A 151 9.02 -14.81 7.94
N SER A 152 10.31 -14.96 8.26
CA SER A 152 11.30 -15.52 7.36
C SER A 152 12.35 -16.34 8.12
N GLU A 153 12.03 -17.59 8.45
CA GLU A 153 13.05 -18.63 8.51
C GLU A 153 13.05 -19.38 7.18
N CYS A 154 13.45 -18.70 6.10
CA CYS A 154 13.97 -19.40 4.94
C CYS A 154 15.28 -20.03 5.39
N ARG A 155 15.31 -21.34 5.67
CA ARG A 155 16.54 -22.05 6.01
C ARG A 155 17.61 -21.98 4.89
N THR A 156 17.25 -21.58 3.67
CA THR A 156 18.09 -21.58 2.46
C THR A 156 17.59 -20.60 1.36
N GLY A 157 17.12 -19.39 1.69
CA GLY A 157 16.54 -18.46 0.69
C GLY A 157 16.10 -17.08 1.23
N HIS A 158 15.56 -16.22 0.35
CA HIS A 158 15.04 -14.88 0.67
C HIS A 158 13.52 -14.84 0.54
N ALA A 159 12.83 -14.06 1.38
CA ALA A 159 11.39 -13.83 1.28
C ALA A 159 11.10 -12.34 1.41
N ALA A 160 10.66 -11.71 0.33
CA ALA A 160 10.35 -10.29 0.29
C ALA A 160 8.83 -10.06 0.24
N PRO A 161 8.27 -9.18 1.08
CA PRO A 161 6.87 -8.81 0.97
C PRO A 161 6.66 -7.96 -0.29
N ASN A 162 5.64 -8.31 -1.08
CA ASN A 162 5.38 -7.67 -2.39
C ASN A 162 4.13 -6.77 -2.34
N ALA A 163 3.05 -7.26 -1.72
CA ALA A 163 1.78 -6.53 -1.70
C ALA A 163 0.99 -6.82 -0.42
N VAL A 164 0.12 -5.88 -0.07
CA VAL A 164 -0.83 -6.02 1.02
C VAL A 164 -2.25 -5.91 0.48
N THR A 165 -3.13 -6.79 0.95
CA THR A 165 -4.56 -6.70 0.68
C THR A 165 -5.32 -6.70 2.00
N TRP A 166 -5.97 -5.57 2.32
CA TRP A 166 -6.84 -5.49 3.48
C TRP A 166 -8.20 -6.12 3.18
N VAL A 167 -8.63 -7.05 4.02
CA VAL A 167 -10.00 -7.61 3.98
C VAL A 167 -10.93 -6.68 4.75
N ASP A 168 -10.48 -6.20 5.91
CA ASP A 168 -11.15 -5.23 6.76
C ASP A 168 -10.11 -4.52 7.66
N ALA A 169 -10.53 -3.63 8.56
CA ALA A 169 -9.61 -2.91 9.47
C ALA A 169 -8.84 -3.80 10.46
N THR A 170 -9.26 -5.06 10.60
CA THR A 170 -8.74 -6.05 11.55
C THR A 170 -8.08 -7.25 10.88
N THR A 171 -8.10 -7.33 9.54
CA THR A 171 -7.62 -8.49 8.80
C THR A 171 -6.90 -8.06 7.53
N ALA A 172 -5.64 -8.48 7.38
CA ALA A 172 -4.80 -8.19 6.22
C ALA A 172 -4.18 -9.47 5.65
N LYS A 173 -3.97 -9.50 4.34
CA LYS A 173 -3.22 -10.53 3.63
C LYS A 173 -1.93 -9.92 3.09
N VAL A 174 -0.82 -10.61 3.30
CA VAL A 174 0.50 -10.20 2.81
C VAL A 174 0.95 -11.22 1.79
N ASP A 175 1.21 -10.76 0.58
CA ASP A 175 1.77 -11.57 -0.49
C ASP A 175 3.30 -11.49 -0.44
N TRP A 176 3.93 -12.65 -0.50
CA TRP A 176 5.38 -12.82 -0.40
C TRP A 176 5.94 -13.36 -1.70
N GLN A 177 7.16 -12.93 -2.04
CA GLN A 177 7.98 -13.53 -3.07
C GLN A 177 9.13 -14.28 -2.39
N CYS A 178 9.06 -15.62 -2.38
CA CYS A 178 10.13 -16.48 -1.87
C CYS A 178 11.09 -16.84 -3.01
N THR A 179 12.39 -16.70 -2.78
CA THR A 179 13.46 -17.13 -3.71
C THR A 179 14.36 -18.13 -2.98
N GLU A 180 14.59 -19.30 -3.59
CA GLU A 180 15.52 -20.31 -3.06
C GLU A 180 16.96 -19.94 -3.45
N GLU A 181 17.90 -20.06 -2.53
CA GLU A 181 19.32 -19.78 -2.80
C GLU A 181 19.85 -20.73 -3.90
N GLY A 182 20.49 -20.18 -4.93
CA GLY A 182 20.97 -20.94 -6.09
C GLY A 182 19.90 -21.30 -7.13
N ASN A 183 18.69 -20.76 -7.01
CA ASN A 183 17.61 -20.90 -7.99
C ASN A 183 16.97 -19.55 -8.31
N ASP A 184 17.01 -19.13 -9.57
CA ASP A 184 16.40 -17.87 -10.03
C ASP A 184 14.85 -17.93 -10.05
N THR A 185 14.25 -19.08 -9.73
CA THR A 185 12.80 -19.23 -9.72
C THR A 185 12.22 -18.74 -8.39
N SER A 186 11.49 -17.63 -8.45
CA SER A 186 10.68 -17.14 -7.32
C SER A 186 9.32 -17.85 -7.25
N ARG A 187 8.80 -18.02 -6.03
CA ARG A 187 7.47 -18.61 -5.77
C ARG A 187 6.63 -17.66 -4.91
N PRO A 188 5.34 -17.48 -5.22
CA PRO A 188 4.45 -16.70 -4.38
C PRO A 188 4.04 -17.49 -3.12
N ASP A 189 3.93 -16.80 -1.98
CA ASP A 189 3.27 -17.31 -0.78
C ASP A 189 2.40 -16.22 -0.15
N GLN A 190 1.55 -16.56 0.82
CA GLN A 190 0.65 -15.61 1.46
C GLN A 190 0.54 -15.86 2.97
N THR A 191 0.61 -14.77 3.75
CA THR A 191 0.32 -14.77 5.19
C THR A 191 -0.96 -13.98 5.46
N THR A 192 -1.80 -14.48 6.36
CA THR A 192 -2.95 -13.70 6.86
C THR A 192 -2.65 -13.17 8.27
N LEU A 193 -2.79 -11.87 8.45
CA LEU A 193 -2.68 -11.18 9.73
C LEU A 193 -4.10 -10.85 10.23
N THR A 194 -4.41 -11.20 11.48
CA THR A 194 -5.71 -10.94 12.09
C THR A 194 -5.56 -10.30 13.47
N LEU A 195 -6.31 -9.24 13.76
CA LEU A 195 -6.36 -8.58 15.06
C LEU A 195 -7.35 -9.29 15.98
N GLN A 196 -6.82 -9.98 16.98
CA GLN A 196 -7.58 -10.65 18.03
C GLN A 196 -7.48 -9.84 19.33
N GLY A 197 -8.50 -9.03 19.59
CA GLY A 197 -8.54 -8.11 20.74
C GLY A 197 -7.51 -6.99 20.61
N LYS A 198 -6.36 -7.11 21.29
CA LYS A 198 -5.25 -6.14 21.23
C LYS A 198 -3.98 -6.72 20.60
N ARG A 199 -4.02 -7.94 20.07
CA ARG A 199 -2.86 -8.65 19.55
C ARG A 199 -3.11 -9.08 18.12
N TRP A 200 -2.12 -8.91 17.27
CA TRP A 200 -2.12 -9.46 15.92
C TRP A 200 -1.63 -10.90 15.96
N SER A 201 -2.35 -11.79 15.29
CA SER A 201 -1.94 -13.16 15.00
C SER A 201 -1.58 -13.30 13.53
N ALA A 202 -0.63 -14.17 13.21
CA ALA A 202 -0.25 -14.52 11.86
C ALA A 202 -0.59 -15.99 11.61
N ASP A 203 -1.49 -16.24 10.66
CA ASP A 203 -1.81 -17.59 10.21
C ASP A 203 -0.95 -17.89 8.98
N ARG A 204 -0.07 -18.89 9.15
CA ARG A 204 0.91 -19.47 8.19
C ARG A 204 2.22 -18.70 7.98
N LEU A 205 3.31 -19.42 8.25
CA LEU A 205 4.69 -19.19 7.82
C LEU A 205 5.38 -20.56 7.73
N PRO A 206 5.71 -21.08 6.52
CA PRO A 206 7.10 -20.86 6.07
C PRO A 206 7.38 -20.96 4.54
N CYS A 207 8.42 -20.28 4.08
CA CYS A 207 9.15 -20.67 2.86
C CYS A 207 10.07 -21.88 3.20
N THR A 208 9.55 -23.12 3.21
CA THR A 208 10.39 -24.35 3.35
C THR A 208 10.48 -25.14 2.04
N GLY A 209 11.71 -25.52 1.68
CA GLY A 209 12.05 -26.33 0.49
C GLY A 209 11.67 -27.82 0.55
N GLY A 210 10.53 -28.16 1.15
CA GLY A 210 9.97 -29.50 1.10
C GLY A 210 8.77 -29.51 0.18
N LYS A 211 8.69 -30.50 -0.73
CA LYS A 211 7.52 -30.78 -1.61
C LYS A 211 6.25 -30.23 -0.99
N ALA A 212 5.59 -29.31 -1.69
CA ALA A 212 4.29 -28.78 -1.33
C ALA A 212 3.48 -29.89 -0.68
N ALA A 213 3.27 -29.80 0.64
CA ALA A 213 2.23 -30.58 1.26
C ALA A 213 0.98 -30.26 0.44
N PRO A 214 0.24 -31.28 -0.04
CA PRO A 214 -1.00 -31.02 -0.75
C PRO A 214 -1.75 -30.07 0.16
N THR A 215 -2.07 -28.89 -0.38
CA THR A 215 -3.00 -27.95 0.20
C THR A 215 -4.10 -28.81 0.80
N SER A 216 -4.13 -28.92 2.14
CA SER A 216 -5.23 -29.58 2.81
C SER A 216 -6.42 -28.84 2.24
N ALA A 217 -7.22 -29.56 1.46
CA ALA A 217 -8.38 -29.01 0.82
C ALA A 217 -9.05 -28.15 1.88
N ALA A 218 -9.18 -26.85 1.60
CA ALA A 218 -10.20 -26.07 2.26
C ALA A 218 -11.41 -27.00 2.38
N PRO A 219 -12.04 -27.17 3.55
CA PRO A 219 -13.22 -28.02 3.66
C PRO A 219 -14.09 -27.60 2.50
N ALA A 220 -14.26 -28.52 1.54
CA ALA A 220 -14.67 -28.17 0.18
C ALA A 220 -15.79 -27.17 0.34
N ALA A 221 -15.52 -25.90 0.02
CA ALA A 221 -16.55 -24.88 0.08
C ALA A 221 -17.63 -25.49 -0.78
N ALA A 222 -18.73 -25.89 -0.13
CA ALA A 222 -19.75 -26.71 -0.75
C ALA A 222 -19.99 -26.03 -2.06
N ARG A 223 -19.60 -26.69 -3.16
CA ARG A 223 -19.76 -26.16 -4.51
C ARG A 223 -21.20 -25.71 -4.50
N PRO A 224 -21.51 -24.39 -4.54
CA PRO A 224 -22.90 -23.99 -4.44
C PRO A 224 -23.56 -24.75 -5.56
N ALA A 225 -24.50 -25.61 -5.16
CA ALA A 225 -25.15 -26.52 -6.07
C ALA A 225 -25.51 -25.70 -7.30
N ALA A 226 -25.09 -26.19 -8.47
CA ALA A 226 -25.63 -25.72 -9.73
C ALA A 226 -27.16 -25.69 -9.57
N GLY A 227 -27.73 -24.49 -9.37
CA GLY A 227 -29.14 -24.38 -8.99
C GLY A 227 -29.58 -23.14 -8.22
N ALA A 228 -28.71 -22.32 -7.64
CA ALA A 228 -29.14 -21.04 -7.08
C ALA A 228 -28.75 -19.88 -8.01
N ALA A 229 -29.72 -19.38 -8.77
CA ALA A 229 -29.59 -18.06 -9.39
C ALA A 229 -29.45 -17.02 -8.27
N THR A 230 -28.21 -16.73 -7.86
CA THR A 230 -27.92 -15.58 -7.00
C THR A 230 -28.28 -14.34 -7.79
N THR A 231 -29.40 -13.72 -7.50
CA THR A 231 -29.75 -12.41 -8.05
C THR A 231 -28.98 -11.33 -7.31
N LEU A 232 -28.74 -10.18 -7.97
CA LEU A 232 -28.19 -9.01 -7.31
C LEU A 232 -29.07 -8.63 -6.10
N ARG A 233 -28.47 -8.25 -4.98
CA ARG A 233 -29.18 -7.85 -3.76
C ARG A 233 -28.50 -6.64 -3.10
N VAL A 234 -29.29 -5.85 -2.38
CA VAL A 234 -28.80 -4.75 -1.54
C VAL A 234 -27.86 -5.32 -0.46
N GLY A 235 -26.80 -4.60 -0.15
CA GLY A 235 -25.78 -4.99 0.83
C GLY A 235 -24.63 -5.82 0.27
N MET A 236 -24.68 -6.25 -1.00
CA MET A 236 -23.53 -6.93 -1.63
C MET A 236 -22.34 -5.99 -1.76
N THR A 237 -21.14 -6.50 -1.55
CA THR A 237 -19.89 -5.78 -1.79
C THR A 237 -19.52 -5.83 -3.28
N LEU A 238 -18.65 -4.93 -3.75
CA LEU A 238 -18.17 -4.96 -5.13
C LEU A 238 -17.58 -6.34 -5.54
N PRO A 239 -16.72 -6.98 -4.72
CA PRO A 239 -16.24 -8.33 -5.02
C PRO A 239 -17.35 -9.37 -5.17
N GLU A 240 -18.39 -9.31 -4.33
CA GLU A 240 -19.54 -10.23 -4.45
C GLU A 240 -20.32 -10.00 -5.75
N VAL A 241 -20.42 -8.76 -6.20
CA VAL A 241 -21.07 -8.39 -7.48
C VAL A 241 -20.23 -8.82 -8.68
N GLU A 242 -18.91 -8.66 -8.62
CA GLU A 242 -18.00 -9.10 -9.69
C GLU A 242 -17.93 -10.63 -9.77
N ALA A 243 -17.97 -11.32 -8.64
CA ALA A 243 -18.11 -12.77 -8.59
C ALA A 243 -19.45 -13.22 -9.19
N LEU A 244 -20.53 -12.46 -8.95
CA LEU A 244 -21.84 -12.74 -9.53
C LEU A 244 -21.85 -12.57 -11.06
N PHE A 245 -21.23 -11.50 -11.57
CA PHE A 245 -21.13 -11.27 -13.02
C PHE A 245 -20.00 -12.06 -13.69
N GLY A 246 -19.14 -12.72 -12.92
CA GLY A 246 -17.96 -13.44 -13.39
C GLY A 246 -16.89 -12.54 -14.01
N ARG A 247 -16.96 -11.21 -13.79
CA ARG A 247 -16.05 -10.21 -14.37
C ARG A 247 -16.16 -8.85 -13.68
N THR A 248 -15.13 -8.03 -13.86
CA THR A 248 -15.06 -6.65 -13.37
C THR A 248 -15.97 -5.71 -14.18
N ALA A 249 -16.31 -4.55 -13.59
CA ALA A 249 -17.14 -3.54 -14.25
C ALA A 249 -16.44 -2.94 -15.49
N ASP A 250 -17.20 -2.73 -16.58
CA ASP A 250 -16.71 -2.13 -17.82
C ASP A 250 -16.55 -0.60 -17.73
N GLY A 251 -17.12 0.03 -16.70
CA GLY A 251 -17.02 1.47 -16.51
C GLY A 251 -17.56 1.97 -15.19
N LEU A 252 -17.37 3.27 -14.98
CA LEU A 252 -17.71 3.97 -13.77
C LEU A 252 -18.39 5.29 -14.12
N LYS A 253 -19.57 5.55 -13.54
CA LYS A 253 -20.22 6.86 -13.55
C LYS A 253 -20.08 7.50 -12.18
N VAL A 254 -19.30 8.58 -12.12
CA VAL A 254 -19.13 9.38 -10.91
C VAL A 254 -19.80 10.73 -11.12
N SER A 255 -20.73 11.10 -10.24
CA SER A 255 -21.09 12.51 -10.09
C SER A 255 -20.00 13.19 -9.26
N PRO A 256 -19.55 14.42 -9.58
CA PRO A 256 -18.56 15.14 -8.76
C PRO A 256 -18.91 15.21 -7.26
N LEU A 257 -20.20 15.08 -6.91
CA LEU A 257 -20.69 15.03 -5.53
C LEU A 257 -20.57 13.64 -4.86
N SER A 258 -20.43 12.56 -5.65
CA SER A 258 -20.17 11.19 -5.17
C SER A 258 -18.74 11.02 -4.62
N LEU A 259 -17.79 11.85 -5.06
CA LEU A 259 -16.39 11.85 -4.58
C LEU A 259 -16.24 12.39 -3.15
N PHE A 260 -17.26 13.09 -2.64
CA PHE A 260 -17.29 13.62 -1.27
C PHE A 260 -18.13 12.76 -0.31
N GLY A 261 -18.44 11.51 -0.69
CA GLY A 261 -19.16 10.56 0.17
C GLY A 261 -20.64 10.90 0.40
N LYS A 262 -21.23 11.81 -0.39
CA LYS A 262 -22.63 12.24 -0.23
C LYS A 262 -23.60 11.59 -1.23
N LYS A 263 -23.10 10.81 -2.20
CA LYS A 263 -23.91 10.13 -3.20
C LYS A 263 -23.31 8.78 -3.57
N PRO A 264 -24.15 7.79 -3.94
CA PRO A 264 -23.67 6.50 -4.38
C PRO A 264 -22.80 6.60 -5.66
N ILE A 265 -21.87 5.66 -5.77
CA ILE A 265 -20.97 5.44 -6.89
C ILE A 265 -21.61 4.41 -7.82
N THR A 266 -21.71 4.67 -9.12
CA THR A 266 -22.34 3.73 -10.07
C THR A 266 -21.30 3.01 -10.92
N ARG A 267 -21.26 1.68 -10.87
CA ARG A 267 -20.45 0.82 -11.74
C ARG A 267 -21.32 0.24 -12.86
N VAL A 268 -20.75 0.08 -14.04
CA VAL A 268 -21.49 -0.30 -15.25
C VAL A 268 -20.95 -1.60 -15.81
N TRP A 269 -21.82 -2.58 -16.06
CA TRP A 269 -21.51 -3.81 -16.81
C TRP A 269 -22.29 -3.81 -18.12
N LYS A 270 -21.60 -3.94 -19.26
CA LYS A 270 -22.16 -4.00 -20.62
C LYS A 270 -22.01 -5.40 -21.20
N GLY A 271 -23.11 -6.02 -21.64
CA GLY A 271 -23.09 -7.35 -22.25
C GLY A 271 -24.31 -7.57 -23.16
N ASN A 272 -24.10 -8.21 -24.31
CA ASN A 272 -25.16 -8.57 -25.27
C ASN A 272 -26.08 -7.38 -25.64
N GLY A 273 -25.51 -6.20 -25.86
CA GLY A 273 -26.26 -4.98 -26.21
C GLY A 273 -27.08 -4.38 -25.06
N ARG A 274 -26.93 -4.89 -23.83
CA ARG A 274 -27.55 -4.37 -22.61
C ARG A 274 -26.50 -3.83 -21.66
N GLN A 275 -26.93 -2.96 -20.74
CA GLN A 275 -26.10 -2.48 -19.65
C GLN A 275 -26.84 -2.67 -18.32
N ILE A 276 -26.08 -2.95 -17.26
CA ILE A 276 -26.55 -2.98 -15.88
C ILE A 276 -25.71 -1.97 -15.11
N GLU A 277 -26.38 -1.07 -14.40
CA GLU A 277 -25.77 -0.02 -13.59
C GLU A 277 -26.02 -0.31 -12.12
N VAL A 278 -24.97 -0.67 -11.38
CA VAL A 278 -25.06 -0.99 -9.94
C VAL A 278 -24.54 0.17 -9.12
N GLN A 279 -25.34 0.61 -8.16
CA GLN A 279 -25.05 1.73 -7.27
C GLN A 279 -24.50 1.22 -5.94
N PHE A 280 -23.39 1.80 -5.51
CA PHE A 280 -22.69 1.48 -4.28
C PHE A 280 -22.65 2.70 -3.36
N GLU A 281 -23.03 2.53 -2.09
CA GLU A 281 -22.79 3.50 -1.03
C GLU A 281 -21.96 2.84 0.05
N SER A 282 -20.86 3.47 0.46
CA SER A 282 -19.92 2.89 1.45
C SER A 282 -19.52 1.44 1.14
N ASP A 283 -19.24 1.16 -0.14
CA ASP A 283 -18.83 -0.15 -0.69
C ASP A 283 -19.90 -1.25 -0.70
N GLN A 284 -21.17 -0.90 -0.46
CA GLN A 284 -22.29 -1.84 -0.51
C GLN A 284 -23.32 -1.44 -1.57
N VAL A 285 -23.88 -2.44 -2.26
CA VAL A 285 -24.96 -2.24 -3.23
C VAL A 285 -26.17 -1.62 -2.53
N VAL A 286 -26.61 -0.47 -3.03
CA VAL A 286 -27.84 0.20 -2.58
C VAL A 286 -28.96 0.13 -3.64
N GLY A 287 -28.61 -0.17 -4.89
CA GLY A 287 -29.60 -0.31 -5.97
C GLY A 287 -28.97 -0.65 -7.32
N TRP A 288 -29.79 -0.98 -8.31
CA TRP A 288 -29.37 -1.24 -9.69
C TRP A 288 -30.49 -0.98 -10.71
N HIS A 289 -30.13 -0.70 -11.96
CA HIS A 289 -31.05 -0.50 -13.08
C HIS A 289 -30.43 -0.90 -14.43
#